data_AF-A0A3D0LD50-F1
#
_entry.id   AF-A0A3D0LD50-F1
#
_cell.length_a   1.000
_cell.length_b   1.000
_cell.length_c   1.000
_cell.angle_alpha   90.00
_cell.angle_beta   90.00
_cell.angle_gamma   90.00
#
_symmetry.space_group_name_H-M   'P 1'
#
loop_
_entity.id
_entity.type
_entity.pdbx_description
1 polymer ?
#
loop_
_entity_poly.entity_id
_entity_poly.type
_entity_poly.pdbx_seq_one_letter_code
_entity_poly.pdbx_strand_id
1 'polypeptide(L)'
;MLDILQNLAEQTGFATLGWKNYVMILIAFFFMYLAIAKGFEPLLLVPISFGMFLVNMFPSIIEEGGLLHYFYKLDEWSILPSLIFMGVGAMTDFGPLIANPKSLMLGAAAQIGIFLTFLCANAMGFTEAQAGSIGIIGGADGPTSIFLTSRLAPELLGPIAIAAYSYMALVPVIIPLVVKALCSKKELMINMKEQDKKYPNKTEIKNLRVLKILFPITVTTVVALLVPTAVSLVGMLMFGNLIKELGSMTSRLFDTASNAIM
;
A
#
# COMPACT_ATOMS: atom_id res chain seq x y z
N MET A 1 16.36 50.56 3.42
CA MET A 1 16.03 49.88 2.13
C MET A 1 16.91 48.65 1.93
N LEU A 2 18.23 48.75 2.11
CA LEU A 2 19.13 47.59 2.18
C LEU A 2 18.73 46.60 3.28
N ASP A 3 18.47 47.04 4.52
CA ASP A 3 18.06 46.14 5.61
C ASP A 3 16.70 45.45 5.36
N ILE A 4 15.79 46.11 4.64
CA ILE A 4 14.49 45.54 4.27
C ILE A 4 14.70 44.47 3.19
N LEU A 5 15.53 44.75 2.18
CA LEU A 5 15.87 43.80 1.12
C LEU A 5 16.69 42.61 1.66
N GLN A 6 17.53 42.84 2.66
CA GLN A 6 18.33 41.81 3.31
C GLN A 6 17.46 40.93 4.22
N ASN A 7 16.55 41.51 5.01
CA ASN A 7 15.52 40.74 5.73
C ASN A 7 14.58 40.01 4.77
N LEU A 8 14.20 40.61 3.64
CA LEU A 8 13.37 39.95 2.64
C LEU A 8 14.11 38.77 2.00
N ALA A 9 15.41 38.95 1.70
CA ALA A 9 16.27 37.89 1.16
C ALA A 9 16.48 36.76 2.17
N GLU A 10 16.67 37.07 3.45
CA GLU A 10 16.79 36.08 4.53
C GLU A 10 15.46 35.37 4.83
N GLN A 11 14.32 36.04 4.62
CA GLN A 11 12.99 35.45 4.68
C GLN A 11 12.57 34.74 3.39
N THR A 12 13.28 34.93 2.27
CA THR A 12 13.00 34.15 1.07
C THR A 12 13.42 32.71 1.30
N GLY A 13 12.55 31.77 0.91
CA GLY A 13 12.79 30.34 1.07
C GLY A 13 14.04 29.81 0.37
N PHE A 14 14.80 30.62 -0.37
CA PHE A 14 16.09 30.21 -0.94
C PHE A 14 17.26 30.39 0.03
N ALA A 15 17.18 31.29 1.01
CA ALA A 15 18.28 31.56 1.96
C ALA A 15 18.28 30.59 3.16
N THR A 16 17.14 29.96 3.43
CA THR A 16 16.94 29.06 4.58
C THR A 16 17.14 27.57 4.27
N LEU A 17 17.41 27.22 3.00
CA LEU A 17 17.53 25.83 2.56
C LEU A 17 18.98 25.32 2.66
N GLY A 18 19.14 24.17 3.31
CA GLY A 18 20.41 23.45 3.31
C GLY A 18 20.63 22.66 2.02
N TRP A 19 21.87 22.25 1.75
CA TRP A 19 22.21 21.43 0.57
C TRP A 19 21.40 20.12 0.47
N LYS A 20 21.00 19.54 1.61
CA LYS A 20 20.15 18.34 1.68
C LYS A 20 18.78 18.56 1.03
N ASN A 21 18.17 19.73 1.23
CA ASN A 21 16.89 20.08 0.64
C ASN A 21 16.97 20.08 -0.88
N TYR A 22 18.03 20.65 -1.45
CA TYR A 22 18.24 20.66 -2.89
C TYR A 22 18.41 19.25 -3.48
N VAL A 23 19.12 18.36 -2.78
CA VAL A 23 19.23 16.94 -3.19
C VAL A 23 17.85 16.28 -3.21
N MET A 24 17.06 16.46 -2.15
CA MET A 24 15.72 15.88 -2.08
C MET A 24 14.75 16.47 -3.11
N ILE A 25 14.89 17.74 -3.48
CA ILE A 25 14.13 18.36 -4.57
C ILE A 25 14.46 17.70 -5.92
N LEU A 26 15.74 17.42 -6.19
CA LEU A 26 16.14 16.69 -7.40
C LEU A 26 15.56 15.27 -7.42
N ILE A 27 15.57 14.58 -6.27
CA ILE A 27 14.95 13.26 -6.11
C ILE A 27 13.43 13.34 -6.33
N ALA A 28 12.77 14.38 -5.82
CA ALA A 28 11.34 14.60 -6.02
C ALA A 28 11.01 14.78 -7.51
N PHE A 29 11.80 15.58 -8.25
CA PHE A 29 11.63 15.72 -9.70
C PHE A 29 11.90 14.42 -10.46
N PHE A 30 12.87 13.61 -10.03
CA PHE A 30 13.10 12.29 -10.61
C PHE A 30 11.88 11.37 -10.46
N PHE A 31 11.29 11.29 -9.26
CA PHE A 31 10.07 10.49 -9.05
C PHE A 31 8.86 11.06 -9.78
N MET A 32 8.73 12.38 -9.84
CA MET A 32 7.68 13.03 -10.62
C MET A 32 7.81 12.71 -12.12
N TYR A 33 9.03 12.68 -12.65
CA TYR A 33 9.30 12.21 -14.02
C TYR A 33 8.92 10.74 -14.22
N LEU A 34 9.27 9.85 -13.30
CA LEU A 34 8.87 8.43 -13.37
C LEU A 34 7.35 8.27 -13.35
N ALA A 35 6.66 9.00 -12.48
CA ALA A 35 5.21 8.91 -12.37
C ALA A 35 4.51 9.44 -13.62
N ILE A 36 4.90 10.62 -14.13
CA ILE A 36 4.22 11.32 -15.22
C ILE A 36 4.65 10.78 -16.59
N ALA A 37 5.97 10.70 -16.85
CA ALA A 37 6.49 10.36 -18.18
C ALA A 37 6.56 8.86 -18.41
N LYS A 38 6.73 8.07 -17.35
CA LYS A 38 6.85 6.61 -17.45
C LYS A 38 5.62 5.85 -16.91
N GLY A 39 4.67 6.54 -16.28
CA GLY A 39 3.42 5.93 -15.79
C GLY A 39 3.60 5.01 -14.58
N PHE A 40 4.66 5.19 -13.79
CA PHE A 40 4.92 4.39 -12.59
C PHE A 40 3.96 4.83 -11.48
N GLU A 41 2.93 4.02 -11.22
CA GLU A 41 1.90 4.24 -10.19
C GLU A 41 1.52 5.73 -9.97
N PRO A 42 1.04 6.40 -11.03
CA PRO A 42 0.87 7.85 -11.00
C PRO A 42 -0.10 8.33 -9.92
N LEU A 43 -1.10 7.51 -9.57
CA LEU A 43 -2.09 7.84 -8.55
C LEU A 43 -1.47 8.13 -7.18
N LEU A 44 -0.38 7.44 -6.82
CA LEU A 44 0.26 7.58 -5.50
C LEU A 44 1.62 8.27 -5.61
N LEU A 45 2.40 7.96 -6.64
CA LEU A 45 3.75 8.52 -6.78
C LEU A 45 3.75 10.02 -7.11
N VAL A 46 2.72 10.54 -7.79
CA VAL A 46 2.58 11.99 -8.03
C VAL A 46 2.34 12.76 -6.73
N PRO A 47 1.32 12.43 -5.89
CA PRO A 47 1.15 13.09 -4.59
C PRO A 47 2.38 12.97 -3.68
N ILE A 48 3.03 11.80 -3.65
CA ILE A 48 4.23 11.57 -2.83
C ILE A 48 5.39 12.45 -3.29
N SER A 49 5.68 12.48 -4.60
CA SER A 49 6.75 13.32 -5.16
C SER A 49 6.49 14.81 -5.00
N PHE A 50 5.23 15.24 -5.12
CA PHE A 50 4.86 16.62 -4.87
C PHE A 50 4.96 17.00 -3.37
N GLY A 51 4.57 16.09 -2.46
CA GLY A 51 4.76 16.26 -1.03
C GLY A 51 6.25 16.37 -0.65
N MET A 52 7.10 15.51 -1.22
CA MET A 52 8.56 15.60 -1.06
C MET A 52 9.08 16.96 -1.52
N PHE A 53 8.64 17.43 -2.69
CA PHE A 53 9.01 18.75 -3.19
C PHE A 53 8.59 19.87 -2.21
N LEU A 54 7.33 19.88 -1.76
CA LEU A 54 6.81 20.91 -0.86
C LEU A 54 7.54 20.95 0.49
N VAL A 55 7.75 19.80 1.15
CA VAL A 55 8.45 19.74 2.43
C VAL A 55 9.90 20.21 2.29
N ASN A 56 10.54 19.92 1.16
CA ASN A 56 11.93 20.34 0.96
C ASN A 56 12.08 21.78 0.49
N MET A 57 11.04 22.38 -0.11
CA MET A 57 10.99 23.81 -0.44
C MET A 57 10.57 24.68 0.75
N PHE A 58 9.70 24.15 1.63
CA PHE A 58 9.21 24.86 2.81
C PHE A 58 9.10 23.88 4.01
N PRO A 59 10.20 23.61 4.73
CA PRO A 59 10.24 22.60 5.80
C PRO A 59 9.18 22.79 6.90
N SER A 60 8.85 24.03 7.25
CA SER A 60 7.84 24.33 8.27
C SER A 60 6.42 23.87 7.94
N ILE A 61 6.15 23.39 6.71
CA ILE A 61 4.85 22.82 6.35
C ILE A 61 4.52 21.50 7.07
N ILE A 62 5.53 20.75 7.51
CA ILE A 62 5.39 19.46 8.21
C ILE A 62 5.65 19.57 9.72
N GLU A 63 6.17 20.73 10.16
CA GLU A 63 6.32 21.05 11.57
C GLU A 63 4.96 21.20 12.27
N GLU A 64 4.96 21.19 13.60
CA GLU A 64 3.74 21.25 14.38
C GLU A 64 2.89 22.48 14.02
N GLY A 65 1.63 22.25 13.64
CA GLY A 65 0.71 23.29 13.15
C GLY A 65 0.74 23.54 11.64
N GLY A 66 1.69 22.94 10.92
CA GLY A 66 1.76 22.96 9.46
C GLY A 66 0.68 22.11 8.79
N LEU A 67 0.37 22.40 7.52
CA LEU A 67 -0.67 21.68 6.77
C LEU A 67 -0.36 20.18 6.63
N LEU A 68 0.86 19.84 6.22
CA LEU A 68 1.25 18.44 6.00
C LEU A 68 1.41 17.67 7.32
N HIS A 69 1.64 18.38 8.43
CA HIS A 69 1.62 17.78 9.76
C HIS A 69 0.24 17.19 10.12
N TYR A 70 -0.85 17.87 9.79
CA TYR A 70 -2.19 17.34 10.04
C TYR A 70 -2.51 16.13 9.17
N PHE A 71 -2.10 16.13 7.89
CA PHE A 71 -2.23 14.94 7.04
C PHE A 71 -1.42 13.76 7.59
N TYR A 72 -0.20 14.01 8.06
CA TYR A 72 0.63 13.00 8.71
C TYR A 72 -0.02 12.44 9.98
N LYS A 73 -0.64 13.29 10.82
CA LYS A 73 -1.42 12.82 11.99
C LYS A 73 -2.59 11.91 11.62
N LEU A 74 -3.29 12.17 10.52
CA LEU A 74 -4.37 11.30 10.06
C LEU A 74 -3.86 9.91 9.64
N ASP A 75 -2.62 9.83 9.15
CA ASP A 75 -1.95 8.58 8.83
C ASP A 75 -1.49 7.83 10.10
N GLU A 76 -0.91 8.53 11.09
CA GLU A 76 -0.57 7.96 12.40
C GLU A 76 -1.82 7.39 13.11
N TRP A 77 -2.94 8.12 13.08
CA TRP A 77 -4.23 7.64 13.59
C TRP A 77 -4.87 6.57 12.71
N SER A 78 -4.21 6.20 11.61
CA SER A 78 -4.59 5.12 10.72
C SER A 78 -5.90 5.35 9.98
N ILE A 79 -6.34 6.61 9.90
CA ILE A 79 -7.59 7.01 9.25
C ILE A 79 -7.43 6.89 7.74
N LEU A 80 -6.38 7.50 7.17
CA LEU A 80 -6.15 7.48 5.72
C LEU A 80 -5.89 6.07 5.18
N PRO A 81 -4.99 5.24 5.77
CA PRO A 81 -4.83 3.86 5.33
C PRO A 81 -6.14 3.08 5.39
N SER A 82 -6.91 3.21 6.47
CA SER A 82 -8.19 2.50 6.62
C SER A 82 -9.21 2.86 5.53
N LEU A 83 -9.26 4.13 5.11
CA LEU A 83 -10.12 4.57 4.02
C LEU A 83 -9.66 4.01 2.67
N ILE A 84 -8.34 3.99 2.41
CA ILE A 84 -7.77 3.36 1.21
C ILE A 84 -8.11 1.85 1.18
N PHE A 85 -7.93 1.15 2.31
CA PHE A 85 -8.28 -0.27 2.44
C PHE A 85 -9.75 -0.54 2.20
N MET A 86 -10.65 0.34 2.63
CA MET A 86 -12.07 0.26 2.32
C MET A 86 -12.34 0.37 0.82
N GLY A 87 -11.71 1.32 0.12
CA GLY A 87 -11.83 1.42 -1.34
C GLY A 87 -11.29 0.19 -2.06
N VAL A 88 -10.11 -0.31 -1.65
CA VAL A 88 -9.51 -1.55 -2.19
C VAL A 88 -10.46 -2.74 -1.98
N GLY A 89 -11.06 -2.84 -0.79
CA GLY A 89 -12.08 -3.85 -0.47
C GLY A 89 -13.31 -3.78 -1.37
N ALA A 90 -13.78 -2.56 -1.67
CA ALA A 90 -14.89 -2.34 -2.60
C ALA A 90 -14.54 -2.79 -4.03
N MET A 91 -13.30 -2.58 -4.49
CA MET A 91 -12.89 -3.02 -5.83
C MET A 91 -12.61 -4.54 -5.91
N THR A 92 -12.21 -5.17 -4.81
CA THR A 92 -11.78 -6.58 -4.77
C THR A 92 -12.92 -7.58 -4.97
N ASP A 93 -12.76 -8.59 -5.83
CA ASP A 93 -13.68 -9.73 -5.97
C ASP A 93 -13.12 -10.97 -5.28
N PHE A 94 -13.75 -11.41 -4.19
CA PHE A 94 -13.38 -12.64 -3.48
C PHE A 94 -14.00 -13.91 -4.06
N GLY A 95 -14.81 -13.80 -5.12
CA GLY A 95 -15.40 -14.96 -5.81
C GLY A 95 -14.39 -16.05 -6.17
N PRO A 96 -13.28 -15.73 -6.85
CA PRO A 96 -12.24 -16.70 -7.17
C PRO A 96 -11.59 -17.35 -5.93
N LEU A 97 -11.35 -16.57 -4.87
CA LEU A 97 -10.77 -17.04 -3.61
C LEU A 97 -11.70 -18.03 -2.88
N ILE A 98 -12.99 -17.68 -2.83
CA ILE A 98 -14.05 -18.51 -2.22
C ILE A 98 -14.27 -19.79 -3.03
N ALA A 99 -14.20 -19.70 -4.37
CA ALA A 99 -14.35 -20.84 -5.26
C ALA A 99 -13.21 -21.85 -5.11
N ASN A 100 -11.97 -21.39 -4.91
CA ASN A 100 -10.83 -22.28 -4.66
C ASN A 100 -10.04 -21.85 -3.41
N PRO A 101 -10.47 -22.24 -2.20
CA PRO A 101 -9.82 -21.83 -0.96
C PRO A 101 -8.35 -22.27 -0.85
N LYS A 102 -7.91 -23.29 -1.62
CA LYS A 102 -6.49 -23.67 -1.65
C LYS A 102 -5.60 -22.54 -2.15
N SER A 103 -6.14 -21.59 -2.91
CA SER A 103 -5.40 -20.39 -3.32
C SER A 103 -4.98 -19.51 -2.14
N LEU A 104 -5.65 -19.59 -0.97
CA LEU A 104 -5.18 -18.95 0.27
C LEU A 104 -3.77 -19.42 0.68
N MET A 105 -3.40 -20.66 0.39
CA MET A 105 -2.06 -21.16 0.70
C MET A 105 -0.98 -20.49 -0.15
N LEU A 106 -1.29 -20.13 -1.39
CA LEU A 106 -0.36 -19.31 -2.19
C LEU A 106 -0.20 -17.92 -1.57
N GLY A 107 -1.29 -17.33 -1.05
CA GLY A 107 -1.25 -16.08 -0.31
C GLY A 107 -0.38 -16.18 0.96
N ALA A 108 -0.48 -17.27 1.71
CA ALA A 108 0.36 -17.53 2.88
C ALA A 108 1.85 -17.67 2.50
N ALA A 109 2.14 -18.38 1.40
CA ALA A 109 3.51 -18.52 0.89
C ALA A 109 4.08 -17.18 0.39
N ALA A 110 3.25 -16.31 -0.18
CA ALA A 110 3.67 -14.97 -0.61
C ALA A 110 4.22 -14.13 0.56
N GLN A 111 3.70 -14.33 1.78
CA GLN A 111 4.19 -13.63 2.98
C GLN A 111 5.60 -14.05 3.43
N ILE A 112 6.17 -15.13 2.88
CA ILE A 112 7.57 -15.51 3.14
C ILE A 112 8.52 -14.37 2.75
N GLY A 113 8.16 -13.57 1.74
CA GLY A 113 8.92 -12.39 1.34
C GLY A 113 9.14 -11.37 2.47
N ILE A 114 8.13 -11.20 3.34
CA ILE A 114 8.25 -10.32 4.51
C ILE A 114 9.31 -10.85 5.48
N PHE A 115 9.22 -12.13 5.82
CA PHE A 115 10.14 -12.75 6.76
C PHE A 115 11.57 -12.79 6.22
N LEU A 116 11.77 -13.08 4.93
CA LEU A 116 13.09 -13.08 4.33
C LEU A 116 13.70 -11.67 4.35
N THR A 117 12.91 -10.66 4.00
CA THR A 117 13.34 -9.25 4.03
C THR A 117 13.68 -8.80 5.46
N PHE A 118 12.86 -9.19 6.44
CA PHE A 118 13.11 -8.94 7.87
C PHE A 118 14.43 -9.58 8.34
N LEU A 119 14.68 -10.84 8.00
CA LEU A 119 15.91 -11.54 8.39
C LEU A 119 17.15 -10.90 7.74
N CYS A 120 17.05 -10.48 6.48
CA CYS A 120 18.12 -9.76 5.80
C CYS A 120 18.39 -8.39 6.45
N ALA A 121 17.35 -7.62 6.77
CA ALA A 121 17.50 -6.32 7.43
C ALA A 121 18.13 -6.47 8.82
N ASN A 122 17.71 -7.48 9.59
CA ASN A 122 18.31 -7.78 10.89
C ASN A 122 19.80 -8.17 10.75
N ALA A 123 20.13 -9.00 9.75
CA ALA A 123 21.53 -9.37 9.46
C ALA A 123 22.41 -8.19 9.03
N MET A 124 21.81 -7.13 8.45
CA MET A 124 22.49 -5.88 8.08
C MET A 124 22.66 -4.90 9.26
N GLY A 125 22.16 -5.25 10.46
CA GLY A 125 22.35 -4.47 11.68
C GLY A 125 21.25 -3.45 11.99
N PHE A 126 20.09 -3.52 11.31
CA PHE A 126 18.92 -2.71 11.69
C PHE A 126 18.29 -3.23 12.99
N THR A 127 17.67 -2.34 13.77
CA THR A 127 16.94 -2.75 14.98
C THR A 127 15.74 -3.63 14.61
N GLU A 128 15.21 -4.42 15.55
CA GLU A 128 14.04 -5.27 15.28
C GLU A 128 12.83 -4.48 14.77
N ALA A 129 12.60 -3.28 15.32
CA ALA A 129 11.53 -2.39 14.88
C ALA A 129 11.75 -1.87 13.46
N GLN A 130 12.98 -1.45 13.13
CA GLN A 130 13.34 -1.00 11.78
C GLN A 130 13.31 -2.15 10.77
N ALA A 131 13.82 -3.32 11.14
CA ALA A 131 13.76 -4.53 10.32
C ALA A 131 12.31 -4.96 10.07
N GLY A 132 11.41 -4.79 11.06
CA GLY A 132 9.97 -4.99 10.90
C GLY A 132 9.36 -4.08 9.84
N SER A 133 9.66 -2.79 9.90
CA SER A 133 9.23 -1.78 8.93
C SER A 133 9.84 -1.98 7.54
N ILE A 134 11.06 -2.50 7.42
CA ILE A 134 11.66 -2.85 6.13
C ILE A 134 11.05 -4.15 5.59
N GLY A 135 10.79 -5.12 6.48
CA GLY A 135 10.25 -6.43 6.15
C GLY A 135 8.90 -6.36 5.46
N ILE A 136 7.99 -5.50 5.93
CA ILE A 136 6.63 -5.38 5.38
C ILE A 136 6.59 -5.00 3.88
N ILE A 137 7.64 -4.36 3.36
CA ILE A 137 7.79 -4.08 1.91
C ILE A 137 7.69 -5.38 1.09
N GLY A 138 8.19 -6.49 1.64
CA GLY A 138 8.11 -7.81 1.00
C GLY A 138 6.68 -8.35 0.83
N GLY A 139 5.70 -7.75 1.52
CA GLY A 139 4.27 -8.04 1.34
C GLY A 139 3.64 -7.37 0.12
N ALA A 140 4.37 -6.45 -0.53
CA ALA A 140 3.92 -5.68 -1.69
C ALA A 140 2.57 -4.96 -1.46
N ASP A 141 2.34 -4.47 -0.24
CA ASP A 141 1.17 -3.67 0.12
C ASP A 141 1.63 -2.33 0.73
N GLY A 142 1.38 -1.24 0.00
CA GLY A 142 1.91 0.10 0.31
C GLY A 142 1.21 0.72 1.52
N PRO A 143 -0.13 0.73 1.55
CA PRO A 143 -0.89 1.21 2.71
C PRO A 143 -0.54 0.48 4.02
N THR A 144 -0.34 -0.85 4.03
CA THR A 144 0.14 -1.54 5.24
C THR A 144 1.59 -1.20 5.59
N SER A 145 2.45 -1.02 4.58
CA SER A 145 3.85 -0.65 4.80
C SER A 145 3.97 0.71 5.49
N ILE A 146 3.17 1.68 5.06
CA ILE A 146 3.06 3.01 5.69
C ILE A 146 2.54 2.87 7.12
N PHE A 147 1.43 2.18 7.32
CA PHE A 147 0.79 2.01 8.62
C PHE A 147 1.71 1.34 9.66
N LEU A 148 2.43 0.29 9.27
CA LEU A 148 3.33 -0.39 10.21
C LEU A 148 4.53 0.48 10.54
N THR A 149 5.09 1.14 9.52
CA THR A 149 6.28 1.98 9.67
C THR A 149 5.99 3.21 10.53
N SER A 150 4.82 3.83 10.41
CA SER A 150 4.43 4.97 11.25
C SER A 150 4.30 4.62 12.73
N ARG A 151 4.15 3.32 13.07
CA ARG A 151 4.09 2.82 14.45
C ARG A 151 5.41 2.25 14.96
N LEU A 152 6.20 1.61 14.09
CA LEU A 152 7.43 0.91 14.49
C LEU A 152 8.70 1.75 14.27
N ALA A 153 8.82 2.45 13.15
CA ALA A 153 10.01 3.23 12.78
C ALA A 153 9.64 4.48 11.96
N PRO A 154 9.01 5.51 12.58
CA PRO A 154 8.56 6.71 11.88
C PRO A 154 9.67 7.43 11.10
N GLU A 155 10.91 7.33 11.58
CA GLU A 155 12.08 7.94 10.94
C GLU A 155 12.42 7.30 9.57
N LEU A 156 11.96 6.07 9.32
CA LEU A 156 12.14 5.37 8.05
C LEU A 156 10.92 5.47 7.12
N LEU A 157 9.85 6.16 7.53
CA LEU A 157 8.60 6.22 6.76
C LEU A 157 8.80 6.75 5.33
N GLY A 158 9.55 7.84 5.18
CA GLY A 158 9.85 8.42 3.87
C GLY A 158 10.56 7.43 2.93
N PRO A 159 11.75 6.91 3.29
CA PRO A 159 12.45 5.91 2.50
C PRO A 159 11.63 4.66 2.19
N ILE A 160 10.88 4.13 3.18
CA ILE A 160 10.07 2.92 3.02
C ILE A 160 8.88 3.16 2.09
N ALA A 161 8.16 4.27 2.23
CA ALA A 161 7.03 4.59 1.36
C ALA A 161 7.48 4.74 -0.10
N ILE A 162 8.60 5.42 -0.34
CA ILE A 162 9.19 5.56 -1.68
C ILE A 162 9.58 4.19 -2.23
N ALA A 163 10.26 3.35 -1.44
CA ALA A 163 10.69 2.03 -1.87
C ALA A 163 9.49 1.11 -2.17
N ALA A 164 8.46 1.11 -1.32
CA ALA A 164 7.27 0.28 -1.46
C ALA A 164 6.56 0.55 -2.80
N TYR A 165 6.20 1.80 -3.09
CA TYR A 165 5.50 2.14 -4.35
C TYR A 165 6.41 2.06 -5.58
N SER A 166 7.69 2.40 -5.44
CA SER A 166 8.65 2.23 -6.55
C SER A 166 8.80 0.77 -6.96
N TYR A 167 8.85 -0.15 -5.99
CA TYR A 167 8.94 -1.59 -6.27
C TYR A 167 7.63 -2.18 -6.78
N MET A 168 6.47 -1.69 -6.32
CA MET A 168 5.17 -2.09 -6.88
C MET A 168 5.05 -1.71 -8.35
N ALA A 169 5.49 -0.50 -8.72
CA ALA A 169 5.55 -0.08 -10.12
C ALA A 169 6.54 -0.91 -10.96
N LEU A 170 7.53 -1.54 -10.34
CA LEU A 170 8.49 -2.45 -10.99
C LEU A 170 8.00 -3.90 -11.08
N VAL A 171 6.86 -4.26 -10.49
CA VAL A 171 6.26 -5.60 -10.55
C VAL A 171 6.13 -6.12 -11.99
N PRO A 172 5.67 -5.33 -13.00
CA PRO A 172 5.60 -5.78 -14.38
C PRO A 172 6.96 -6.12 -15.01
N VAL A 173 8.06 -5.66 -14.43
CA VAL A 173 9.43 -5.97 -14.87
C VAL A 173 9.98 -7.16 -14.07
N ILE A 174 9.80 -7.17 -12.75
CA ILE A 174 10.35 -8.18 -11.85
C ILE A 174 9.64 -9.53 -12.03
N ILE A 175 8.30 -9.56 -12.09
CA ILE A 175 7.55 -10.82 -12.20
C ILE A 175 7.96 -11.61 -13.45
N PRO A 176 7.98 -11.04 -14.67
CA PRO A 176 8.39 -11.81 -15.86
C PRO A 176 9.81 -12.35 -15.78
N LEU A 177 10.74 -11.62 -15.15
CA LEU A 177 12.12 -12.06 -14.96
C LEU A 177 12.19 -13.29 -14.03
N VAL A 178 11.49 -13.22 -12.89
CA VAL A 178 11.43 -14.33 -11.93
C VAL A 178 10.74 -15.55 -12.53
N VAL A 179 9.63 -15.36 -13.24
CA VAL A 179 8.90 -16.42 -13.93
C VAL A 179 9.77 -17.10 -14.99
N LYS A 180 10.53 -16.33 -15.77
CA LYS A 180 11.46 -16.89 -16.76
C LYS A 180 12.61 -17.67 -16.13
N ALA A 181 13.04 -17.31 -14.92
CA ALA A 181 14.12 -17.96 -14.20
C ALA A 181 13.69 -19.25 -13.50
N LEU A 182 12.49 -19.28 -12.91
CA LEU A 182 12.03 -20.37 -12.04
C LEU A 182 11.04 -21.32 -12.71
N CYS A 183 10.21 -20.84 -13.64
CA CYS A 183 9.14 -21.64 -14.23
C CYS A 183 9.55 -22.24 -15.57
N SER A 184 9.17 -23.49 -15.80
CA SER A 184 9.34 -24.17 -17.07
C SER A 184 8.23 -23.81 -18.07
N LYS A 185 8.51 -23.94 -19.38
CA LYS A 185 7.49 -23.76 -20.43
C LYS A 185 6.29 -24.70 -20.27
N LYS A 186 6.50 -25.90 -19.70
CA LYS A 186 5.42 -26.87 -19.47
C LYS A 186 4.44 -26.38 -18.40
N GLU A 187 4.94 -25.78 -17.32
CA GLU A 187 4.11 -25.22 -16.25
C GLU A 187 3.34 -23.98 -16.72
N LEU A 188 3.97 -23.11 -17.52
CA LEU A 188 3.33 -21.92 -18.06
C LEU A 188 2.21 -22.21 -19.08
N MET A 189 2.24 -23.38 -19.73
CA MET A 189 1.20 -23.79 -20.68
C MET A 189 0.06 -24.58 -20.04
N ILE A 190 0.01 -24.70 -18.70
CA ILE A 190 -1.10 -25.38 -18.02
C ILE A 190 -2.38 -24.57 -18.20
N ASN A 191 -3.38 -25.18 -18.85
CA ASN A 191 -4.70 -24.59 -19.00
C ASN A 191 -5.53 -24.78 -17.72
N MET A 192 -5.67 -23.70 -16.94
CA MET A 192 -6.43 -23.72 -15.69
C MET A 192 -7.89 -24.17 -15.87
N LYS A 193 -8.57 -23.77 -16.95
CA LYS A 193 -9.97 -24.16 -17.21
C LYS A 193 -10.12 -25.65 -17.49
N GLU A 194 -9.14 -26.27 -18.12
CA GLU A 194 -9.13 -27.72 -18.36
C GLU A 194 -8.79 -28.49 -17.09
N GLN A 195 -7.89 -27.97 -16.26
CA GLN A 195 -7.58 -28.56 -14.95
C GLN A 195 -8.79 -28.51 -14.02
N ASP A 196 -9.52 -27.38 -13.98
CA ASP A 196 -10.75 -27.25 -13.18
C ASP A 196 -11.85 -28.23 -13.63
N LYS A 197 -11.94 -28.52 -14.93
CA LYS A 197 -12.84 -29.56 -15.47
C LYS A 197 -12.39 -30.98 -15.11
N LYS A 198 -11.08 -31.22 -15.09
CA LYS A 198 -10.47 -32.53 -14.81
C LYS A 198 -10.48 -32.87 -13.30
N TYR A 199 -10.40 -31.85 -12.46
CA TYR A 199 -10.43 -31.95 -11.00
C TYR A 199 -11.52 -31.03 -10.43
N PRO A 200 -12.81 -31.36 -10.68
CA PRO A 200 -13.90 -30.54 -10.18
C PRO A 200 -13.87 -30.46 -8.66
N ASN A 201 -14.24 -29.29 -8.13
CA ASN A 201 -14.36 -29.12 -6.69
C ASN A 201 -15.39 -30.10 -6.13
N LYS A 202 -14.99 -30.84 -5.10
CA LYS A 202 -15.85 -31.84 -4.44
C LYS A 202 -17.02 -31.21 -3.68
N THR A 203 -16.95 -29.90 -3.42
CA THR A 203 -17.93 -29.13 -2.66
C THR A 203 -18.71 -28.23 -3.63
N GLU A 204 -19.99 -28.55 -3.86
CA GLU A 204 -20.89 -27.66 -4.60
C GLU A 204 -21.28 -26.46 -3.74
N ILE A 205 -20.95 -25.26 -4.22
CA ILE A 205 -21.36 -24.01 -3.57
C ILE A 205 -22.82 -23.74 -3.98
N LYS A 206 -23.76 -24.18 -3.13
CA LYS A 206 -25.20 -24.02 -3.38
C LYS A 206 -25.64 -22.57 -3.55
N ASN A 207 -25.06 -21.64 -2.78
CA ASN A 207 -25.42 -20.21 -2.79
C ASN A 207 -24.18 -19.31 -2.68
N LEU A 208 -23.50 -19.07 -3.81
CA LEU A 208 -22.29 -18.24 -3.85
C LEU A 208 -22.55 -16.81 -3.34
N ARG A 209 -23.73 -16.24 -3.63
CA ARG A 209 -24.09 -14.88 -3.17
C ARG A 209 -24.12 -14.77 -1.65
N VAL A 210 -24.71 -15.73 -0.95
CA VAL A 210 -24.75 -15.72 0.53
C VAL A 210 -23.35 -15.89 1.09
N LEU A 211 -22.55 -16.77 0.49
CA LEU A 211 -21.17 -17.00 0.92
C LEU A 211 -20.30 -15.75 0.76
N LYS A 212 -20.46 -15.00 -0.34
CA LYS A 212 -19.78 -13.72 -0.56
C LYS A 212 -20.17 -12.64 0.46
N ILE A 213 -21.41 -12.63 0.94
CA ILE A 213 -21.86 -11.69 2.00
C ILE A 213 -21.37 -12.13 3.38
N LEU A 214 -21.40 -13.43 3.67
CA LEU A 214 -20.98 -13.97 4.97
C LEU A 214 -19.45 -13.95 5.14
N PHE A 215 -18.71 -14.05 4.03
CA PHE A 215 -17.25 -14.03 4.01
C PHE A 215 -16.64 -12.83 4.73
N PRO A 216 -16.95 -11.57 4.37
CA PRO A 216 -16.36 -10.40 5.04
C PRO A 216 -16.69 -10.33 6.53
N ILE A 217 -17.91 -10.71 6.92
CA ILE A 217 -18.33 -10.75 8.33
C ILE A 217 -17.49 -11.78 9.09
N THR A 218 -17.39 -12.99 8.55
CA THR A 218 -16.66 -14.10 9.17
C THR A 218 -15.18 -13.79 9.30
N VAL A 219 -14.55 -13.28 8.24
CA VAL A 219 -13.12 -12.89 8.24
C VAL A 219 -12.88 -11.79 9.26
N THR A 220 -13.74 -10.78 9.32
CA THR A 220 -13.62 -9.71 10.32
C THR A 220 -13.73 -10.25 11.74
N THR A 221 -14.68 -11.14 12.02
CA THR A 221 -14.81 -11.78 13.34
C THR A 221 -13.57 -12.60 13.70
N VAL A 222 -13.06 -13.41 12.78
CA VAL A 222 -11.85 -14.22 13.01
C VAL A 222 -10.64 -13.34 13.28
N VAL A 223 -10.45 -12.27 12.50
CA VAL A 223 -9.34 -11.33 12.68
C VAL A 223 -9.49 -10.57 13.99
N ALA A 224 -10.70 -10.16 14.36
CA ALA A 224 -10.95 -9.50 15.64
C ALA A 224 -10.64 -10.37 16.85
N LEU A 225 -10.84 -11.68 16.75
CA LEU A 225 -10.54 -12.62 17.83
C LEU A 225 -9.05 -13.02 17.87
N LEU A 226 -8.38 -13.16 16.72
CA LEU A 226 -7.00 -13.65 16.65
C LEU A 226 -5.95 -12.53 16.65
N VAL A 227 -6.21 -11.43 15.94
CA VAL A 227 -5.26 -10.32 15.74
C VAL A 227 -5.99 -8.97 15.83
N PRO A 228 -6.37 -8.50 17.05
CA PRO A 228 -7.14 -7.27 17.24
C PRO A 228 -6.49 -6.02 16.63
N THR A 229 -5.15 -5.98 16.59
CA THR A 229 -4.37 -4.85 16.05
C THR A 229 -4.52 -4.67 14.54
N ALA A 230 -4.93 -5.71 13.80
CA ALA A 230 -5.15 -5.68 12.36
C ALA A 230 -6.60 -5.34 11.98
N VAL A 231 -7.50 -5.24 12.97
CA VAL A 231 -8.95 -5.04 12.74
C VAL A 231 -9.24 -3.73 12.04
N SER A 232 -8.50 -2.66 12.33
CA SER A 232 -8.72 -1.36 11.67
C SER A 232 -8.56 -1.47 10.15
N LEU A 233 -7.50 -2.15 9.69
CA LEU A 233 -7.22 -2.31 8.25
C LEU A 233 -8.10 -3.38 7.62
N VAL A 234 -8.08 -4.60 8.18
CA VAL A 234 -8.80 -5.74 7.59
C VAL A 234 -10.31 -5.56 7.71
N GLY A 235 -10.79 -4.99 8.83
CA GLY A 235 -12.21 -4.70 9.02
C GLY A 235 -12.73 -3.68 8.03
N MET A 236 -11.98 -2.61 7.74
CA MET A 236 -12.37 -1.62 6.74
C MET A 236 -12.31 -2.18 5.32
N LEU A 237 -11.33 -3.03 5.01
CA LEU A 237 -11.27 -3.74 3.73
C LEU A 237 -12.47 -4.70 3.57
N MET A 238 -12.80 -5.47 4.59
CA MET A 238 -13.96 -6.38 4.57
C MET A 238 -15.28 -5.60 4.54
N PHE A 239 -15.35 -4.43 5.18
CA PHE A 239 -16.50 -3.52 5.08
C PHE A 239 -16.70 -3.00 3.66
N GLY A 240 -15.63 -2.55 3.00
CA GLY A 240 -15.68 -2.18 1.58
C GLY A 240 -16.20 -3.32 0.70
N ASN A 241 -15.73 -4.54 0.97
CA ASN A 241 -16.22 -5.71 0.26
C ASN A 241 -17.70 -6.03 0.54
N LEU A 242 -18.14 -5.90 1.80
CA LEU A 242 -19.53 -6.12 2.16
C LEU A 242 -20.46 -5.15 1.42
N ILE A 243 -20.10 -3.87 1.32
CA ILE A 243 -20.85 -2.87 0.56
C ILE A 243 -20.96 -3.30 -0.91
N LYS A 244 -19.87 -3.74 -1.54
CA LYS A 244 -19.90 -4.28 -2.91
C LYS A 244 -20.90 -5.46 -3.04
N GLU A 245 -20.83 -6.43 -2.14
CA GLU A 245 -21.63 -7.66 -2.23
C GLU A 245 -23.12 -7.47 -1.88
N LEU A 246 -23.46 -6.41 -1.13
CA LEU A 246 -24.84 -5.98 -0.91
C LEU A 246 -25.48 -5.37 -2.18
N GLY A 247 -24.68 -5.00 -3.18
CA GLY A 247 -25.12 -4.59 -4.50
C GLY A 247 -26.00 -3.35 -4.49
N SER A 248 -27.18 -3.42 -5.11
CA SER A 248 -28.06 -2.26 -5.33
C SER A 248 -28.44 -1.51 -4.05
N MET A 249 -28.53 -2.22 -2.92
CA MET A 249 -28.88 -1.66 -1.61
C MET A 249 -27.90 -0.59 -1.13
N THR A 250 -26.62 -0.71 -1.54
CA THR A 250 -25.56 0.21 -1.11
C THR A 250 -24.80 0.80 -2.30
N SER A 251 -25.40 0.77 -3.49
CA SER A 251 -24.81 1.24 -4.75
C SER A 251 -24.14 2.61 -4.66
N ARG A 252 -24.76 3.58 -3.99
CA ARG A 252 -24.17 4.92 -3.77
C ARG A 252 -22.93 4.89 -2.88
N LEU A 253 -22.95 4.08 -1.82
CA LEU A 253 -21.81 3.91 -0.92
C LEU A 253 -20.66 3.19 -1.65
N PHE A 254 -20.98 2.15 -2.42
CA PHE A 254 -20.03 1.42 -3.24
C PHE A 254 -19.33 2.33 -4.25
N ASP A 255 -20.10 3.11 -5.01
CA ASP A 255 -19.58 4.03 -6.02
C ASP A 255 -18.69 5.11 -5.39
N THR A 256 -19.13 5.66 -4.24
CA THR A 256 -18.34 6.66 -3.51
C THR A 256 -17.04 6.05 -2.94
N ALA A 257 -17.09 4.85 -2.36
CA ALA A 257 -15.93 4.20 -1.75
C ALA A 257 -14.90 3.71 -2.79
N SER A 258 -15.36 3.24 -3.96
CA SER A 258 -14.49 2.73 -5.02
C SER A 258 -13.90 3.83 -5.91
N ASN A 259 -14.57 4.98 -6.00
CA ASN A 259 -14.14 6.10 -6.84
C ASN A 259 -13.72 7.31 -6.01
N ALA A 260 -14.66 8.07 -5.45
CA ALA A 260 -14.39 9.42 -4.94
C ALA A 260 -13.60 9.49 -3.63
N ILE A 261 -13.63 8.44 -2.80
CA ILE A 261 -12.88 8.36 -1.53
C ILE A 261 -11.44 7.89 -1.76
N MET A 262 -11.21 7.13 -2.83
CA MET A 262 -9.88 6.61 -3.19
C MET A 262 -9.08 7.66 -3.96
#